data_AF-A0A7K4H3A6-F1
#
_entry.id   AF-A0A7K4H3A6-F1
#
_cell.length_a   1.000
_cell.length_b   1.000
_cell.length_c   1.000
_cell.angle_alpha   90.00
_cell.angle_beta   90.00
_cell.angle_gamma   90.00
#
_symmetry.space_group_name_H-M   'P 1'
#
loop_
_entity.id
_entity.type
_entity.pdbx_description
1 polymer ?
#
loop_
_entity_poly.entity_id
_entity_poly.type
_entity_poly.pdbx_seq_one_letter_code
_entity_poly.pdbx_strand_id
1 'polypeptide(L)'
;MTTTIQIDNEIKKKLFKIKLKLEEEKGSAVTYNEIIEYLIKHQKINLIKKKNMKEFRRFEGILPESALEEYLEEKKRELEREERRAPLKRT
;
A
#
# COMPACT_ATOMS: atom_id res chain seq x y z
N MET A 1 -8.99 -10.34 24.66
CA MET A 1 -7.71 -10.86 25.18
C MET A 1 -6.79 -9.67 25.44
N THR A 2 -6.03 -9.68 26.52
CA THR A 2 -5.04 -8.65 26.85
C THR A 2 -3.64 -9.21 26.60
N THR A 3 -2.82 -8.48 25.85
CA THR A 3 -1.46 -8.89 25.51
C THR A 3 -0.48 -7.86 26.08
N THR A 4 0.52 -8.32 26.82
CA THR A 4 1.58 -7.46 27.33
C THR A 4 2.67 -7.32 26.28
N ILE A 5 3.08 -6.07 26.00
CA ILE A 5 4.17 -5.76 25.07
C ILE A 5 5.35 -5.23 25.88
N GLN A 6 6.52 -5.83 25.71
CA GLN A 6 7.76 -5.29 26.28
C GLN A 6 8.33 -4.22 25.35
N ILE A 7 8.65 -3.06 25.91
CA ILE A 7 9.23 -1.92 25.18
C ILE A 7 10.34 -1.29 26.01
N ASP A 8 11.32 -0.74 25.31
CA ASP A 8 12.42 -0.01 25.95
C ASP A 8 11.93 1.28 26.60
N ASN A 9 12.64 1.72 27.64
CA ASN A 9 12.32 2.95 28.38
C ASN A 9 12.31 4.20 27.48
N GLU A 10 13.15 4.23 26.46
CA GLU A 10 13.16 5.33 25.49
C GLU A 10 11.87 5.39 24.66
N ILE A 11 11.40 4.22 24.21
CA ILE A 11 10.16 4.10 23.44
C ILE A 11 8.98 4.48 24.32
N LYS A 12 8.97 4.06 25.59
CA LYS A 12 7.97 4.46 26.58
C LYS A 12 7.87 5.98 26.72
N LYS A 13 9.02 6.69 26.81
CA LYS A 13 9.05 8.17 26.85
C LYS A 13 8.47 8.79 25.58
N LYS A 14 8.78 8.24 24.41
CA LYS A 14 8.24 8.72 23.13
C LYS A 14 6.73 8.51 23.03
N LEU A 15 6.23 7.34 23.44
CA LEU A 15 4.79 7.04 23.51
C LEU A 15 4.06 7.98 24.46
N PHE A 16 4.66 8.33 25.59
CA PHE A 16 4.09 9.29 26.52
C PHE A 16 3.97 10.71 25.92
N LYS A 17 4.96 11.15 25.13
CA LYS A 17 4.85 12.42 24.40
C LYS A 17 3.74 12.41 23.35
N ILE A 18 3.56 11.28 22.67
CA ILE A 18 2.48 11.11 21.69
C ILE A 18 1.13 11.10 22.38
N LYS A 19 1.04 10.44 23.54
CA LYS A 19 -0.16 10.48 24.40
C LYS A 19 -0.60 11.90 24.69
N LEU A 20 0.32 12.72 25.22
CA LEU A 20 0.02 14.12 25.59
C LEU A 20 -0.50 14.93 24.40
N LYS A 21 0.14 14.81 23.24
CA LYS A 21 -0.30 15.50 22.01
C LYS A 21 -1.70 15.07 21.56
N LEU A 22 -1.99 13.77 21.63
CA LEU A 22 -3.30 13.25 21.27
C LEU A 22 -4.38 13.65 22.28
N GLU A 23 -4.04 13.76 23.56
CA GLU A 23 -4.94 14.29 24.59
C GLU A 23 -5.24 15.78 24.38
N GLU A 24 -4.24 16.57 23.96
CA GLU A 24 -4.43 17.97 23.57
C GLU A 24 -5.34 18.13 22.34
N GLU A 25 -5.15 17.29 21.31
CA GLU A 25 -5.95 17.36 20.07
C GLU A 25 -7.39 16.83 20.24
N LYS A 26 -7.58 15.79 21.06
CA LYS A 26 -8.89 15.13 21.25
C LYS A 26 -9.68 15.68 22.45
N GLY A 27 -9.02 16.39 23.37
CA GLY A 27 -9.63 16.96 24.58
C GLY A 27 -10.16 15.91 25.56
N SER A 28 -9.73 14.66 25.45
CA SER A 28 -10.18 13.52 26.26
C SER A 28 -9.02 12.58 26.55
N ALA A 29 -9.09 11.86 27.67
CA ALA A 29 -8.06 10.91 28.08
C ALA A 29 -7.88 9.82 27.01
N VAL A 30 -6.63 9.61 26.56
CA VAL A 30 -6.31 8.65 25.50
C VAL A 30 -5.65 7.41 26.12
N THR A 31 -6.14 6.23 25.76
CA THR A 31 -5.59 4.95 26.20
C THR A 31 -4.39 4.52 25.36
N TYR A 32 -3.52 3.66 25.90
CA TYR A 32 -2.40 3.12 25.14
C TYR A 32 -2.84 2.32 23.90
N ASN A 33 -4.02 1.68 23.94
CA ASN A 33 -4.56 0.99 22.78
C ASN A 33 -4.90 1.96 21.65
N GLU A 34 -5.54 3.09 21.96
CA GLU A 34 -5.84 4.13 20.96
C GLU A 34 -4.56 4.76 20.38
N ILE A 35 -3.52 4.93 21.19
CA ILE A 35 -2.21 5.39 20.70
C ILE A 35 -1.61 4.38 19.73
N ILE A 36 -1.67 3.08 20.06
CA ILE A 36 -1.17 2.02 19.18
C ILE A 36 -1.95 2.02 17.87
N GLU A 37 -3.28 2.11 17.91
CA GLU A 37 -4.11 2.21 16.71
C GLU A 37 -3.78 3.44 15.86
N TYR A 38 -3.63 4.60 16.50
CA TYR A 38 -3.22 5.83 15.83
C TYR A 38 -1.86 5.64 15.15
N LEU A 39 -0.88 5.07 15.85
CA LEU A 39 0.44 4.81 15.29
C LEU A 39 0.38 3.84 14.13
N ILE A 40 -0.43 2.79 14.18
CA ILE A 40 -0.61 1.84 13.08
C ILE A 40 -1.26 2.53 11.86
N LYS A 41 -2.30 3.34 12.08
CA LYS A 41 -3.00 4.06 11.00
C LYS A 41 -2.12 5.13 10.35
N HIS A 42 -1.32 5.84 11.15
CA HIS A 42 -0.41 6.89 10.68
C HIS A 42 0.98 6.38 10.27
N GLN A 43 1.32 5.11 10.57
CA GLN A 43 2.52 4.48 10.05
C GLN A 43 2.38 4.40 8.53
N LYS A 44 3.16 5.23 7.82
CA LYS A 44 3.25 5.19 6.36
C LYS A 44 3.41 3.72 5.94
N ILE A 45 2.43 3.23 5.18
CA ILE A 45 2.27 1.89 4.59
C ILE A 45 3.57 1.35 3.92
N ASN A 46 4.59 2.18 3.76
CA ASN A 46 5.92 1.89 3.24
C ASN A 46 6.68 0.77 3.98
N LEU A 47 6.47 0.53 5.28
CA LEU A 47 7.17 -0.57 5.99
C LEU A 47 6.53 -1.93 5.70
N ILE A 48 5.19 -2.00 5.66
CA ILE A 48 4.44 -3.23 5.34
C ILE A 48 4.57 -3.56 3.84
N LYS A 49 4.53 -2.55 2.96
CA LYS A 49 4.75 -2.75 1.51
C LYS A 49 6.15 -3.28 1.17
N LYS A 50 7.22 -2.84 1.86
CA LYS A 50 8.59 -3.32 1.56
C LYS A 50 8.81 -4.80 1.84
N LYS A 51 8.16 -5.38 2.86
CA LYS A 51 8.32 -6.80 3.19
C LYS A 51 7.54 -7.70 2.21
N ASN A 52 6.33 -7.28 1.83
CA ASN A 52 5.48 -8.05 0.92
C ASN A 52 5.84 -7.85 -0.57
N MET A 53 6.46 -6.73 -0.96
CA MET A 53 6.86 -6.50 -2.36
C MET A 53 7.96 -7.44 -2.88
N LYS A 54 8.70 -8.17 -2.02
CA LYS A 54 9.63 -9.20 -2.51
C LYS A 54 8.90 -10.39 -3.12
N GLU A 55 7.70 -10.71 -2.63
CA GLU A 55 6.89 -11.82 -3.14
C GLU A 55 6.05 -11.40 -4.35
N PHE A 56 5.52 -10.16 -4.36
CA PHE A 56 4.76 -9.64 -5.50
C PHE A 56 5.59 -9.41 -6.77
N ARG A 57 6.92 -9.21 -6.68
CA ARG A 57 7.80 -9.17 -7.87
C ARG A 57 7.83 -10.47 -8.67
N ARG A 58 7.40 -11.61 -8.11
CA ARG A 58 7.26 -12.86 -8.87
C ARG A 58 6.02 -12.85 -9.78
N PHE A 59 5.08 -11.95 -9.52
CA PHE A 59 3.79 -11.89 -10.22
C PHE A 59 3.65 -10.64 -11.10
N GLU A 60 4.68 -9.79 -11.18
CA GLU A 60 4.77 -8.72 -12.18
C GLU A 60 5.13 -9.34 -13.54
N GLY A 61 4.10 -9.77 -14.27
CA GLY A 61 4.00 -9.62 -15.73
C GLY A 61 5.20 -10.02 -16.59
N ILE A 62 5.90 -11.12 -16.29
CA ILE A 62 6.81 -11.70 -17.28
C ILE A 62 5.92 -12.42 -18.30
N LEU A 63 5.48 -11.70 -19.33
CA LEU A 63 5.03 -12.36 -20.55
C LEU A 63 6.25 -13.14 -21.06
N PRO A 64 6.23 -14.49 -21.07
CA PRO A 64 7.35 -15.25 -21.59
C PRO A 64 7.56 -14.88 -23.06
N GLU A 65 8.81 -14.85 -23.54
CA GLU A 65 9.13 -14.47 -24.93
C GLU A 65 8.30 -15.27 -25.94
N SER A 66 7.99 -16.53 -25.61
CA SER A 66 7.14 -17.41 -26.42
C SER A 66 5.68 -16.93 -26.59
N ALA A 67 5.17 -16.10 -25.67
CA ALA A 67 3.80 -15.57 -25.69
C ALA A 67 3.75 -14.10 -26.17
N LEU A 68 4.89 -13.51 -26.52
CA LEU A 68 4.96 -12.12 -26.98
C LEU A 68 4.27 -11.92 -28.33
N GLU A 69 4.48 -12.85 -29.26
CA GLU A 69 3.86 -12.79 -30.59
C GLU A 69 2.34 -12.87 -30.51
N GLU A 70 1.81 -13.79 -29.71
CA GLU A 70 0.36 -13.99 -29.53
C GLU A 70 -0.30 -12.75 -28.89
N TYR A 71 0.36 -12.14 -27.90
CA TYR A 71 -0.10 -10.89 -27.29
C TYR A 71 -0.13 -9.71 -28.28
N LEU A 72 0.91 -9.57 -29.11
CA LEU A 72 0.96 -8.51 -30.12
C LEU A 72 -0.10 -8.70 -31.20
N GLU A 73 -0.37 -9.94 -31.61
CA GLU A 73 -1.47 -10.24 -32.53
C GLU A 73 -2.83 -9.89 -31.94
N GLU A 74 -3.08 -10.25 -30.68
CA GLU A 74 -4.33 -9.96 -30.00
C GLU A 74 -4.56 -8.44 -29.89
N LYS A 75 -3.51 -7.69 -29.52
CA LYS A 75 -3.56 -6.23 -29.45
C LYS A 75 -3.79 -5.57 -30.81
N LYS A 76 -3.22 -6.12 -31.88
CA LYS A 76 -3.47 -5.64 -33.24
C LYS A 76 -4.93 -5.84 -33.67
N ARG A 77 -5.53 -7.00 -33.34
CA ARG A 77 -6.96 -7.28 -33.61
C ARG A 77 -7.89 -6.42 -32.78
N GLU A 78 -7.48 -6.04 -31.58
CA GLU A 78 -8.20 -5.11 -30.71
C GLU A 78 -8.18 -3.70 -31.31
N LEU A 79 -7.00 -3.22 -31.73
CA LEU A 79 -6.83 -1.94 -32.40
C LEU A 79 -7.65 -1.85 -33.70
N GLU A 80 -7.60 -2.86 -34.56
CA GLU A 80 -8.39 -2.89 -35.80
C GLU A 80 -9.91 -2.84 -35.54
N ARG A 81 -10.37 -3.43 -34.43
CA ARG A 81 -11.78 -3.37 -34.01
C ARG A 81 -12.15 -1.99 -33.48
N GLU A 82 -11.26 -1.34 -32.73
CA GLU A 82 -11.45 0.03 -32.26
C GLU A 82 -11.46 1.02 -33.42
N GLU A 83 -10.52 0.92 -34.37
CA GLU A 83 -10.46 1.78 -35.55
C GLU A 83 -11.71 1.66 -36.43
N ARG A 84 -12.33 0.47 -36.52
CA ARG A 84 -13.61 0.29 -37.21
C ARG A 84 -14.78 0.96 -36.49
N ARG A 85 -14.75 1.03 -35.16
CA ARG A 85 -15.83 1.59 -34.33
C ARG A 85 -15.72 3.11 -34.18
N ALA A 86 -14.51 3.63 -34.11
CA ALA A 86 -14.21 5.05 -34.02
C ALA A 86 -12.92 5.33 -34.79
N PRO A 87 -12.99 5.53 -36.12
CA PRO A 87 -11.80 5.80 -36.91
C PRO A 87 -11.17 7.09 -36.43
N LEU A 88 -9.93 7.01 -35.95
CA LEU A 88 -9.14 8.19 -35.62
C LEU A 88 -9.01 9.01 -36.91
N LYS A 89 -9.41 10.29 -36.87
CA LYS A 89 -9.17 11.22 -37.99
C LYS A 89 -7.67 11.25 -38.24
N ARG A 90 -7.26 10.71 -39.39
CA ARG A 90 -5.90 10.91 -39.89
C ARG A 90 -5.77 12.39 -40.23
N THR A 91 -4.94 13.12 -39.49
CA THR A 91 -4.44 14.43 -39.90
C THR A 91 -3.54 14.28 -41.11
#